data_AF-A0A7U9L2W8-F1
#
_entry.id   AF-A0A7U9L2W8-F1
#
_cell.length_a   1.000
_cell.length_b   1.000
_cell.length_c   1.000
_cell.angle_alpha   90.00
_cell.angle_beta   90.00
_cell.angle_gamma   90.00
#
_symmetry.space_group_name_H-M   'P 1'
#
loop_
_entity.id
_entity.type
_entity.pdbx_description
1 polymer ?
#
loop_
_entity_poly.entity_id
_entity_poly.type
_entity_poly.pdbx_seq_one_letter_code
_entity_poly.pdbx_strand_id
1 'polypeptide(L)'
;MPLTRRDFAKRSAVAGAGVALTGSVGVLATAPGAIGQEVPEADATAPAAGARGRTPGYGPLIPDPAGILALPAGFSYRIITRTGVTTLETGESTPSHHDGTAAFQGPRGTTLLVNNHELKGPRARWPHPVPLADGLVYDPAAAGGCTVVEISRDGSHISERVGIAGTSTNCAGGRTPGEPG
;
A
#
# COMPACT_ATOMS: atom_id res chain seq x y z
N MET A 1 32.10 -21.73 -33.81
CA MET A 1 31.56 -22.40 -32.61
C MET A 1 30.39 -21.57 -32.09
N PRO A 2 29.19 -22.11 -31.90
CA PRO A 2 28.08 -21.34 -31.34
C PRO A 2 28.29 -21.15 -29.83
N LEU A 3 28.14 -19.92 -29.35
CA LEU A 3 28.22 -19.60 -27.92
C LEU A 3 27.00 -20.17 -27.20
N THR A 4 27.22 -20.94 -26.14
CA THR A 4 26.12 -21.50 -25.34
C THR A 4 25.65 -20.50 -24.27
N ARG A 5 24.39 -20.63 -23.80
CA ARG A 5 23.83 -19.78 -22.73
C ARG A 5 24.68 -19.77 -21.45
N ARG A 6 25.44 -20.85 -21.22
CA ARG A 6 26.34 -21.01 -20.08
C ARG A 6 27.64 -20.19 -20.23
N ASP A 7 28.10 -19.97 -21.45
CA ASP A 7 29.29 -19.15 -21.74
C ASP A 7 28.99 -17.65 -21.66
N PHE A 8 27.75 -17.25 -22.00
CA PHE A 8 27.28 -15.88 -21.80
C PHE A 8 27.24 -15.52 -20.30
N ALA A 9 26.64 -16.37 -19.47
CA ALA A 9 26.56 -16.16 -18.03
C ALA A 9 27.94 -16.13 -17.34
N LYS A 10 28.89 -16.97 -17.77
CA LYS A 10 30.26 -16.97 -17.23
C LYS A 10 31.06 -15.73 -17.64
N ARG A 11 30.81 -15.15 -18.81
CA ARG A 11 31.49 -13.92 -19.27
C ARG A 11 30.87 -12.66 -18.64
N SER A 12 29.58 -12.65 -18.31
CA SER A 12 28.96 -11.55 -17.57
C SER A 12 29.46 -11.41 -16.14
N ALA A 13 29.90 -12.50 -15.51
CA ALA A 13 30.42 -12.48 -14.14
C ALA A 13 31.83 -11.86 -13.99
N VAL A 14 32.57 -11.70 -15.09
CA VAL A 14 33.97 -11.22 -15.05
C VAL A 14 34.13 -9.78 -15.59
N ALA A 15 33.07 -9.15 -16.11
CA ALA A 15 33.14 -7.81 -16.71
C ALA A 15 31.95 -6.90 -16.33
N GLY A 16 31.53 -6.92 -15.08
CA GLY A 16 30.62 -5.92 -14.51
C GLY A 16 31.38 -5.04 -13.52
N ALA A 17 32.24 -4.16 -14.04
CA ALA A 17 32.92 -3.15 -13.25
C ALA A 17 31.88 -2.37 -12.42
N GLY A 18 31.98 -2.48 -11.10
CA GLY A 18 31.14 -1.76 -10.18
C GLY A 18 31.25 -0.26 -10.44
N VAL A 19 30.11 0.37 -10.72
CA VAL A 19 29.97 1.79 -10.46
C VAL A 19 29.97 1.90 -8.94
N ALA A 20 31.11 2.25 -8.37
CA ALA A 20 31.18 2.68 -6.98
C ALA A 20 30.48 4.04 -6.89
N LEU A 21 29.18 4.04 -6.59
CA LEU A 21 28.51 5.20 -6.02
C LEU A 21 29.02 5.37 -4.58
N THR A 22 30.23 5.93 -4.46
CA THR A 22 30.77 6.41 -3.19
C THR A 22 29.94 7.60 -2.73
N GLY A 23 28.88 7.32 -1.96
CA GLY A 23 28.06 8.33 -1.31
C GLY A 23 26.60 7.92 -1.18
N SER A 24 26.12 7.84 0.05
CA SER A 24 24.71 7.84 0.47
C SER A 24 23.90 6.54 0.43
N VAL A 25 24.27 5.50 -0.34
CA VAL A 25 23.50 4.23 -0.30
C VAL A 25 23.91 3.34 0.89
N GLY A 26 25.20 3.31 1.25
CA GLY A 26 25.70 2.51 2.37
C GLY A 26 25.17 2.96 3.75
N VAL A 27 24.80 4.24 3.89
CA VAL A 27 24.25 4.78 5.15
C VAL A 27 22.83 4.31 5.40
N LEU A 28 22.03 4.05 4.36
CA LEU A 28 20.71 3.44 4.52
C LEU A 28 20.80 1.95 4.91
N ALA A 29 21.86 1.26 4.51
CA ALA A 29 22.05 -0.17 4.79
C ALA A 29 22.59 -0.45 6.20
N THR A 30 23.22 0.53 6.86
CA THR A 30 23.72 0.42 8.24
C THR A 30 22.77 0.99 9.28
N ALA A 31 21.61 1.52 8.87
CA ALA A 31 20.57 1.96 9.78
C ALA A 31 19.97 0.75 10.52
N PRO A 32 19.78 0.84 11.85
CA PRO A 32 19.11 -0.22 12.61
C PRO A 32 17.72 -0.52 12.02
N GLY A 33 17.54 -1.69 11.41
CA GLY A 33 16.28 -2.12 10.77
C GLY A 33 16.23 -2.05 9.24
N ALA A 34 17.35 -1.80 8.55
CA ALA A 34 17.41 -1.89 7.09
C ALA A 34 17.18 -3.34 6.59
N ILE A 35 16.37 -3.49 5.54
CA ILE A 35 15.89 -4.78 4.99
C ILE A 35 17.01 -5.60 4.29
N GLY A 36 18.27 -5.15 4.34
CA GLY A 36 19.41 -5.73 3.62
C GLY A 36 20.61 -6.08 4.48
N GLN A 37 20.47 -6.21 5.81
CA GLN A 37 21.59 -6.65 6.64
C GLN A 37 21.86 -8.14 6.39
N GLU A 38 22.76 -8.46 5.45
CA GLU A 38 23.40 -9.77 5.41
C GLU A 38 24.16 -9.94 6.74
N VAL A 39 23.68 -10.85 7.60
CA VAL A 39 24.39 -11.24 8.80
C VAL A 39 25.59 -12.06 8.32
N PRO A 40 26.85 -11.60 8.50
CA PRO A 40 27.98 -12.46 8.27
C PRO A 40 27.89 -13.61 9.28
N GLU A 41 28.00 -14.86 8.83
CA GLU A 41 28.20 -16.00 9.73
C GLU A 41 29.45 -15.70 10.57
N ALA A 42 29.24 -15.35 11.84
CA ALA A 42 30.32 -15.03 12.76
C ALA A 42 30.85 -16.33 13.37
N ASP A 43 32.13 -16.58 13.10
CA ASP A 43 32.95 -17.62 13.73
C ASP A 43 32.74 -17.67 15.24
N ALA A 44 32.51 -18.89 15.73
CA ALA A 44 32.10 -19.18 17.09
C ALA A 44 33.28 -19.16 18.09
N THR A 45 33.90 -18.01 18.37
CA THR A 45 34.81 -17.87 19.52
C THR A 45 34.93 -16.44 20.05
N ALA A 46 33.93 -15.97 20.81
CA ALA A 46 34.10 -14.96 21.87
C ALA A 46 32.86 -14.91 22.78
N PRO A 47 32.99 -14.87 24.12
CA PRO A 47 31.84 -14.72 25.00
C PRO A 47 31.41 -13.25 25.03
N ALA A 48 30.45 -12.89 24.17
CA ALA A 48 29.83 -11.57 24.21
C ALA A 48 28.79 -11.53 25.34
N ALA A 49 29.17 -10.91 26.45
CA ALA A 49 28.24 -10.50 27.49
C ALA A 49 27.19 -9.52 26.92
N GLY A 50 25.91 -9.83 27.12
CA GLY A 50 24.88 -8.82 27.32
C GLY A 50 24.17 -8.20 26.10
N ALA A 51 24.42 -8.64 24.87
CA ALA A 51 23.57 -8.24 23.75
C ALA A 51 22.26 -9.04 23.78
N ARG A 52 21.30 -8.62 24.62
CA ARG A 52 19.89 -9.02 24.43
C ARG A 52 19.49 -8.56 23.03
N GLY A 53 19.54 -9.50 22.08
CA GLY A 53 19.21 -9.28 20.68
C GLY A 53 17.81 -8.70 20.57
N ARG A 54 17.74 -7.38 20.42
CA ARG A 54 16.54 -6.72 19.91
C ARG A 54 16.54 -7.03 18.43
N THR A 55 15.79 -8.05 18.03
CA THR A 55 15.55 -8.33 16.62
C THR A 55 14.99 -7.05 16.01
N PRO A 56 15.66 -6.43 15.02
CA PRO A 56 15.12 -5.24 14.37
C PRO A 56 13.76 -5.57 13.73
N GLY A 57 12.75 -4.72 13.95
CA GLY A 57 11.38 -4.92 13.43
C GLY A 57 10.34 -5.21 14.51
N TYR A 58 9.10 -5.43 14.09
CA TYR A 58 7.93 -5.61 14.98
C TYR A 58 7.74 -7.06 15.48
N GLY A 59 8.68 -7.96 15.21
CA GLY A 59 8.54 -9.40 15.48
C GLY A 59 7.89 -10.17 14.31
N PRO A 60 7.72 -11.50 14.44
CA PRO A 60 7.14 -12.34 13.40
C PRO A 60 5.65 -12.02 13.19
N LEU A 61 5.16 -12.23 11.96
CA LEU A 61 3.73 -12.15 11.67
C LEU A 61 3.00 -13.33 12.29
N ILE A 62 1.87 -13.03 12.94
CA ILE A 62 0.95 -14.04 13.47
C ILE A 62 -0.08 -14.33 12.36
N PRO A 63 -0.27 -15.59 11.96
CA PRO A 63 -1.30 -15.95 10.98
C PRO A 63 -2.68 -15.45 11.43
N ASP A 64 -3.37 -14.75 10.53
CA ASP A 64 -4.74 -14.33 10.73
C ASP A 64 -5.69 -15.51 10.48
N PRO A 65 -6.54 -15.91 11.44
CA PRO A 65 -7.53 -16.97 11.24
C PRO A 65 -8.49 -16.71 10.08
N ALA A 66 -8.77 -15.43 9.76
CA ALA A 66 -9.59 -15.05 8.61
C ALA A 66 -8.81 -14.98 7.29
N GLY A 67 -7.47 -15.11 7.35
CA GLY A 67 -6.58 -15.08 6.18
C GLY A 67 -6.54 -13.74 5.45
N ILE A 68 -6.88 -12.62 6.11
CA ILE A 68 -6.92 -11.29 5.48
C ILE A 68 -5.59 -10.57 5.63
N LEU A 69 -5.11 -10.41 6.87
CA LEU A 69 -3.89 -9.66 7.14
C LEU A 69 -3.18 -10.20 8.39
N ALA A 70 -2.10 -10.95 8.16
CA ALA A 70 -1.21 -11.39 9.24
C ALA A 70 -0.42 -10.18 9.78
N LEU A 71 -0.45 -9.98 11.09
CA LEU A 71 0.21 -8.85 11.77
C LEU A 71 1.10 -9.33 12.92
N PRO A 72 2.12 -8.56 13.32
CA PRO A 72 2.92 -8.88 14.49
C PRO A 72 2.11 -8.79 15.79
N ALA A 73 2.64 -9.39 16.86
CA ALA A 73 2.03 -9.32 18.18
C ALA A 73 1.80 -7.86 18.63
N GLY A 74 0.61 -7.57 19.17
CA GLY A 74 0.23 -6.24 19.64
C GLY A 74 -0.37 -5.31 18.59
N PHE A 75 -0.40 -5.72 17.32
CA PHE A 75 -1.12 -5.01 16.26
C PHE A 75 -2.50 -5.61 16.01
N SER A 76 -3.41 -4.79 15.52
CA SER A 76 -4.74 -5.20 15.07
C SER A 76 -5.14 -4.39 13.84
N TYR A 77 -6.09 -4.91 13.07
CA TYR A 77 -6.68 -4.20 11.94
C TYR A 77 -8.20 -4.22 12.04
N ARG A 78 -8.82 -3.33 11.27
CA ARG A 78 -10.25 -3.34 11.02
C ARG A 78 -10.49 -3.14 9.53
N ILE A 79 -11.42 -3.90 8.98
CA ILE A 79 -11.92 -3.67 7.62
C ILE A 79 -12.88 -2.48 7.68
N ILE A 80 -12.54 -1.42 6.96
CA ILE A 80 -13.30 -0.16 6.91
C ILE A 80 -14.28 -0.17 5.72
N THR A 81 -13.80 -0.60 4.55
CA THR A 81 -14.63 -0.83 3.37
C THR A 81 -14.31 -2.19 2.75
N ARG A 82 -15.30 -2.80 2.09
CA ARG A 82 -15.14 -4.05 1.35
C ARG A 82 -16.03 -4.04 0.12
N THR A 83 -15.41 -4.16 -1.05
CA THR A 83 -16.08 -4.29 -2.35
C THR A 83 -17.27 -5.25 -2.28
N GLY A 84 -18.43 -4.81 -2.78
CA GLY A 84 -19.63 -5.65 -2.87
C GLY A 84 -20.29 -6.00 -1.53
N VAL A 85 -19.72 -5.59 -0.39
CA VAL A 85 -20.23 -5.91 0.96
C VAL A 85 -20.58 -4.63 1.72
N THR A 86 -19.64 -3.69 1.80
CA THR A 86 -19.91 -2.37 2.36
C THR A 86 -20.77 -1.58 1.37
N THR A 87 -21.65 -0.74 1.90
CA THR A 87 -22.56 0.11 1.12
C THR A 87 -22.21 1.56 1.33
N LEU A 88 -22.32 2.34 0.25
CA LEU A 88 -22.26 3.79 0.29
C LEU A 88 -23.53 4.33 0.96
N GLU A 89 -23.48 5.60 1.34
CA GLU A 89 -24.63 6.35 1.87
C GLU A 89 -25.86 6.31 0.93
N THR A 90 -25.62 6.18 -0.38
CA THR A 90 -26.63 6.10 -1.43
C THR A 90 -27.19 4.68 -1.65
N GLY A 91 -26.61 3.66 -1.00
CA GLY A 91 -27.07 2.27 -1.00
C GLY A 91 -26.37 1.35 -2.00
N GLU A 92 -25.62 1.88 -2.97
CA GLU A 92 -24.77 1.07 -3.84
C GLU A 92 -23.59 0.46 -3.07
N SER A 93 -23.07 -0.66 -3.55
CA SER A 93 -21.90 -1.28 -2.94
C SER A 93 -20.63 -0.47 -3.16
N THR A 94 -19.70 -0.51 -2.21
CA THR A 94 -18.32 -0.05 -2.35
C THR A 94 -17.71 -0.55 -3.67
N PRO A 95 -17.07 0.33 -4.47
CA PRO A 95 -16.49 -0.06 -5.75
C PRO A 95 -15.27 -0.97 -5.59
N SER A 96 -14.94 -1.71 -6.64
CA SER A 96 -13.79 -2.63 -6.63
C SER A 96 -12.44 -1.94 -6.85
N HIS A 97 -11.34 -2.70 -6.75
CA HIS A 97 -9.97 -2.24 -7.06
C HIS A 97 -9.58 -0.97 -6.30
N HIS A 98 -9.73 -0.99 -4.97
CA HIS A 98 -9.22 0.08 -4.11
C HIS A 98 -7.72 0.23 -4.35
N ASP A 99 -7.26 1.46 -4.52
CA ASP A 99 -5.85 1.76 -4.77
C ASP A 99 -5.44 3.00 -3.94
N GLY A 100 -4.62 3.89 -4.51
CA GLY A 100 -4.05 5.05 -3.87
C GLY A 100 -5.03 5.79 -2.96
N THR A 101 -4.66 5.86 -1.69
CA THR A 101 -5.49 6.45 -0.64
C THR A 101 -4.71 7.51 0.11
N ALA A 102 -5.32 8.69 0.27
CA ALA A 102 -4.79 9.77 1.10
C ALA A 102 -5.73 10.05 2.27
N ALA A 103 -5.14 10.32 3.43
CA ALA A 103 -5.87 10.68 4.65
C ALA A 103 -5.83 12.19 4.90
N PHE A 104 -7.00 12.76 5.18
CA PHE A 104 -7.21 14.17 5.48
C PHE A 104 -7.92 14.31 6.83
N GLN A 105 -7.71 15.44 7.49
CA GLN A 105 -8.49 15.77 8.68
C GLN A 105 -9.89 16.21 8.26
N GLY A 106 -10.90 15.60 8.86
CA GLY A 106 -12.29 15.95 8.67
C GLY A 106 -12.86 16.77 9.83
N PRO A 107 -14.07 17.30 9.67
CA PRO A 107 -14.77 18.04 10.72
C PRO A 107 -14.91 17.22 12.00
N ARG A 108 -14.92 17.88 13.17
CA ARG A 108 -15.09 17.23 14.48
C ARG A 108 -14.04 16.14 14.77
N GLY A 109 -12.89 16.19 14.10
CA GLY A 109 -11.79 15.24 14.27
C GLY A 109 -12.05 13.89 13.63
N THR A 110 -12.91 13.82 12.61
CA THR A 110 -12.99 12.65 11.74
C THR A 110 -11.74 12.54 10.86
N THR A 111 -11.50 11.35 10.32
CA THR A 111 -10.50 11.12 9.27
C THR A 111 -11.25 10.88 7.97
N LEU A 112 -10.91 11.64 6.94
CA LEU A 112 -11.41 11.43 5.58
C LEU A 112 -10.36 10.66 4.78
N LEU A 113 -10.70 9.49 4.26
CA LEU A 113 -9.89 8.76 3.32
C LEU A 113 -10.44 9.00 1.92
N VAL A 114 -9.65 9.59 1.04
CA VAL A 114 -9.98 9.65 -0.39
C VAL A 114 -9.34 8.44 -1.05
N ASN A 115 -10.16 7.48 -1.46
CA ASN A 115 -9.74 6.16 -1.95
C ASN A 115 -10.03 6.05 -3.45
N ASN A 116 -8.97 5.88 -4.25
CA ASN A 116 -9.11 5.66 -5.68
C ASN A 116 -9.61 4.26 -6.03
N HIS A 117 -10.23 4.14 -7.21
CA HIS A 117 -10.62 2.86 -7.79
C HIS A 117 -9.99 2.66 -9.18
N GLU A 118 -9.05 1.72 -9.28
CA GLU A 118 -8.23 1.47 -10.47
C GLU A 118 -8.99 0.64 -11.54
N LEU A 119 -10.08 1.22 -12.03
CA LEU A 119 -10.98 0.55 -12.97
C LEU A 119 -10.77 1.08 -14.38
N LYS A 120 -10.43 0.18 -15.31
CA LYS A 120 -10.13 0.53 -16.70
C LYS A 120 -11.29 0.27 -17.66
N GLY A 121 -11.58 1.27 -18.50
CA GLY A 121 -12.49 1.16 -19.63
C GLY A 121 -13.97 1.10 -19.26
N PRO A 122 -14.85 0.67 -20.20
CA PRO A 122 -16.29 0.72 -20.04
C PRO A 122 -16.86 0.24 -18.71
N ARG A 123 -17.68 1.09 -18.09
CA ARG A 123 -18.45 0.84 -16.86
C ARG A 123 -19.18 -0.48 -16.87
N ALA A 124 -19.84 -0.81 -17.99
CA ALA A 124 -20.66 -2.01 -18.12
C ALA A 124 -19.90 -3.34 -17.94
N ARG A 125 -18.56 -3.32 -17.96
CA ARG A 125 -17.72 -4.51 -17.72
C ARG A 125 -17.37 -4.74 -16.26
N TRP A 126 -17.75 -3.84 -15.37
CA TRP A 126 -17.39 -3.88 -13.97
C TRP A 126 -18.65 -4.17 -13.12
N PRO A 127 -18.62 -5.19 -12.24
CA PRO A 127 -19.75 -5.48 -11.35
C PRO A 127 -19.91 -4.43 -10.24
N HIS A 128 -18.81 -3.82 -9.82
CA HIS A 128 -18.77 -2.78 -8.78
C HIS A 128 -17.95 -1.56 -9.28
N PRO A 129 -18.47 -0.80 -10.27
CA PRO A 129 -17.89 0.47 -10.69
C PRO A 129 -18.16 1.56 -9.66
N VAL A 130 -17.47 2.69 -9.74
CA VAL A 130 -17.80 3.86 -8.89
C VAL A 130 -19.22 4.33 -9.24
N PRO A 131 -20.17 4.43 -8.30
CA PRO A 131 -21.54 4.89 -8.59
C PRO A 131 -21.56 6.25 -9.29
N LEU A 132 -22.52 6.44 -10.20
CA LEU A 132 -22.72 7.75 -10.84
C LEU A 132 -23.50 8.61 -9.84
N ALA A 133 -22.87 9.68 -9.34
CA ALA A 133 -23.49 10.61 -8.41
C ALA A 133 -23.70 11.97 -9.07
N ASP A 134 -24.91 12.51 -8.95
CA ASP A 134 -25.30 13.78 -9.59
C ASP A 134 -24.31 14.91 -9.28
N GLY A 135 -23.88 15.62 -10.32
CA GLY A 135 -22.89 16.69 -10.21
C GLY A 135 -21.44 16.24 -9.99
N LEU A 136 -21.17 14.94 -9.86
CA LEU A 136 -19.84 14.37 -9.64
C LEU A 136 -19.39 13.42 -10.77
N VAL A 137 -20.06 13.44 -11.93
CA VAL A 137 -19.73 12.58 -13.08
C VAL A 137 -18.95 13.35 -14.13
N TYR A 138 -17.76 12.86 -14.48
CA TYR A 138 -16.99 13.35 -15.62
C TYR A 138 -17.43 12.67 -16.94
N ASP A 139 -17.22 11.36 -17.06
CA ASP A 139 -17.70 10.54 -18.20
C ASP A 139 -18.52 9.34 -17.67
N PRO A 140 -19.85 9.27 -17.91
CA PRO A 140 -20.69 8.19 -17.41
C PRO A 140 -20.34 6.81 -17.99
N ALA A 141 -19.59 6.74 -19.10
CA ALA A 141 -19.14 5.49 -19.69
C ALA A 141 -17.89 4.92 -18.99
N ALA A 142 -17.15 5.71 -18.22
CA ALA A 142 -15.97 5.27 -17.50
C ALA A 142 -16.31 4.68 -16.12
N ALA A 143 -15.52 3.69 -15.69
CA ALA A 143 -15.83 2.88 -14.50
C ALA A 143 -15.19 3.38 -13.20
N GLY A 144 -14.08 4.11 -13.32
CA GLY A 144 -13.26 4.56 -12.20
C GLY A 144 -13.75 5.85 -11.57
N GLY A 145 -12.93 6.37 -10.67
CA GLY A 145 -13.27 7.47 -9.78
C GLY A 145 -12.56 7.34 -8.45
N CYS A 146 -13.07 8.05 -7.45
CA CYS A 146 -12.70 7.85 -6.06
C CYS A 146 -13.93 7.94 -5.16
N THR A 147 -13.86 7.26 -4.01
CA THR A 147 -14.80 7.44 -2.91
C THR A 147 -14.12 8.22 -1.78
N VAL A 148 -14.94 8.82 -0.92
CA VAL A 148 -14.52 9.45 0.33
C VAL A 148 -15.12 8.64 1.47
N VAL A 149 -14.26 8.03 2.28
CA VAL A 149 -14.65 7.32 3.50
C VAL A 149 -14.43 8.24 4.69
N GLU A 150 -15.48 8.55 5.44
CA GLU A 150 -15.39 9.30 6.69
C GLU A 150 -15.37 8.33 7.87
N ILE A 151 -14.37 8.47 8.74
CA ILE A 151 -14.19 7.65 9.94
C ILE A 151 -14.25 8.56 11.15
N SER A 152 -15.15 8.29 12.09
CA SER A 152 -15.23 9.04 13.34
C SER A 152 -13.96 8.87 14.18
N ARG A 153 -13.71 9.83 15.08
CA ARG A 153 -12.50 9.82 15.93
C ARG A 153 -12.32 8.53 16.75
N ASP A 154 -13.42 7.95 17.20
CA ASP A 154 -13.47 6.69 17.96
C ASP A 154 -13.60 5.45 17.05
N GLY A 155 -13.68 5.64 15.74
CA GLY A 155 -13.90 4.60 14.74
C GLY A 155 -15.26 3.92 14.79
N SER A 156 -16.22 4.40 15.59
CA SER A 156 -17.54 3.77 15.72
C SER A 156 -18.42 3.98 14.49
N HIS A 157 -18.28 5.11 13.81
CA HIS A 157 -19.02 5.47 12.62
C HIS A 157 -18.10 5.53 11.40
N ILE A 158 -18.51 4.82 10.35
CA ILE A 158 -17.84 4.80 9.04
C ILE A 158 -18.92 5.03 8.00
N SER A 159 -18.75 6.03 7.15
CA SER A 159 -19.59 6.23 5.96
C SER A 159 -18.73 6.36 4.72
N GLU A 160 -19.30 6.05 3.56
CA GLU A 160 -18.62 6.13 2.28
C GLU A 160 -19.54 6.81 1.26
N ARG A 161 -18.97 7.74 0.49
CA ARG A 161 -19.68 8.47 -0.58
C ARG A 161 -18.81 8.63 -1.80
N VAL A 162 -19.41 8.92 -2.95
CA VAL A 162 -18.66 9.24 -4.17
C VAL A 162 -17.93 10.58 -4.00
N GLY A 163 -16.65 10.60 -4.36
CA GLY A 163 -15.86 11.82 -4.49
C GLY A 163 -15.91 12.37 -5.91
N ILE A 164 -15.61 11.50 -6.89
CA ILE A 164 -15.82 11.75 -8.32
C ILE A 164 -16.01 10.41 -9.03
N ALA A 165 -16.87 10.38 -10.04
CA ALA A 165 -17.13 9.23 -10.88
C ALA A 165 -16.85 9.53 -12.35
N GLY A 166 -16.65 8.47 -13.13
CA GLY A 166 -16.46 8.61 -14.57
C GLY A 166 -15.06 9.04 -14.95
N THR A 167 -14.06 8.69 -14.15
CA THR A 167 -12.65 8.70 -14.54
C THR A 167 -12.19 7.28 -14.83
N SER A 168 -10.95 7.08 -15.29
CA SER A 168 -10.44 5.74 -15.61
C SER A 168 -9.10 5.50 -14.93
N THR A 169 -8.91 4.28 -14.44
CA THR A 169 -7.61 3.75 -14.01
C THR A 169 -6.94 4.63 -12.96
N ASN A 170 -7.72 5.06 -11.97
CA ASN A 170 -7.22 5.83 -10.83
C ASN A 170 -6.35 4.90 -9.98
N CYS A 171 -5.03 4.98 -10.17
CA CYS A 171 -4.06 4.14 -9.47
C CYS A 171 -3.66 4.82 -8.14
N ALA A 172 -2.49 5.46 -8.09
CA ALA A 172 -1.99 6.14 -6.91
C ALA A 172 -2.70 7.47 -6.57
N GLY A 173 -2.36 8.07 -5.42
CA GLY A 173 -2.86 9.37 -4.98
C GLY A 173 -1.88 10.07 -4.05
N GLY A 174 -2.16 11.34 -3.71
CA GLY A 174 -1.30 12.12 -2.83
C GLY A 174 -2.03 13.33 -2.23
N ARG A 175 -1.58 13.76 -1.05
CA ARG A 175 -2.06 14.97 -0.39
C ARG A 175 -1.22 16.16 -0.81
N THR A 176 -1.86 17.25 -1.23
CA THR A 176 -1.16 18.51 -1.51
C THR A 176 -0.78 19.20 -0.18
N PRO A 177 0.41 19.82 -0.06
CA PRO A 177 0.90 20.37 1.23
C PRO A 177 0.20 21.63 1.75
N GLY A 178 -0.95 22.03 1.19
CA GLY A 178 -1.54 23.37 1.38
C GLY A 178 -2.75 23.47 2.30
N GLU A 179 -3.28 22.37 2.82
CA GLU A 179 -4.46 22.44 3.71
C GLU A 179 -4.06 22.68 5.18
N PRO A 180 -4.58 23.72 5.84
CA PRO A 180 -4.47 23.84 7.29
C PRO A 180 -5.25 22.70 7.95
N GLY A 181 -4.61 22.06 8.93
CA GLY A 181 -5.21 21.03 9.78
C GLY A 181 -6.06 21.56 10.91
#